data_AF-A0A2U9IXP6-F1
#
_entry.id   AF-A0A2U9IXP6-F1
#
_cell.length_a   1.000
_cell.length_b   1.000
_cell.length_c   1.000
_cell.angle_alpha   90.00
_cell.angle_beta   90.00
_cell.angle_gamma   90.00
#
_symmetry.space_group_name_H-M   'P 1'
#
loop_
_entity.id
_entity.type
_entity.pdbx_description
1 polymer ?
#
loop_
_entity_poly.entity_id
_entity_poly.type
_entity_poly.pdbx_seq_one_letter_code
_entity_poly.pdbx_strand_id
1 'polypeptide(L)'
;MALTLVLMFSFVLAVTVNGLVFYPNGNQPISYQVPIKMSYVLNVFNVTKSENSTKLLVETAFINYNVIDLNGTWVKVNVNSNYTEINNISFIRPGNFTVNYALSPLNLSYPYLYPGFMSSSISYAIKSNVSTVILGYLNTSTNSSVNGNTYLYNEYSPVVAKISVFDFGVVQDIVRNVSGLEFNMRLVNYENSSVLQATNFTDRPGYLYVNLTYSNYSGTYVPSGYVEYVYPALLPGNILLMLQYNMQEIEGAPMGGFTSINGQEVNFIINVGTPFSLTTNFLIQNSTGIYWNSIPLNFVGNIVKVVQGTPYNLSEYIYKNVRGNVTFSRLAIYASKNLIVEQEYNQTSPSPSSYKLELMNGSYIDPNIHYPYLTGYQNTTLPFKAINPSESFTIAVVVTLVVVAILVILHKR
;
A
#
# COMPACT_ATOMS: atom_id res chain seq x y z
N MET A 1 14.32 40.84 -23.25
CA MET A 1 14.60 39.63 -22.43
C MET A 1 13.26 38.98 -22.11
N ALA A 2 12.89 37.98 -22.91
CA ALA A 2 11.65 37.22 -22.73
C ALA A 2 11.92 36.10 -21.72
N LEU A 3 11.19 36.09 -20.61
CA LEU A 3 11.24 35.04 -19.61
C LEU A 3 10.26 33.94 -20.06
N THR A 4 10.79 32.89 -20.68
CA THR A 4 10.04 31.69 -21.06
C THR A 4 9.70 30.91 -19.79
N LEU A 5 8.52 31.14 -19.22
CA LEU A 5 7.94 30.27 -18.20
C LEU A 5 7.40 29.03 -18.92
N VAL A 6 8.22 27.97 -19.00
CA VAL A 6 7.75 26.65 -19.42
C VAL A 6 6.88 26.12 -18.28
N LEU A 7 5.58 26.37 -18.39
CA LEU A 7 4.55 25.58 -17.70
C LEU A 7 4.68 24.15 -18.24
N MET A 8 5.44 23.32 -17.53
CA MET A 8 5.30 21.87 -17.66
C MET A 8 3.92 21.51 -17.11
N PHE A 9 2.91 21.56 -17.99
CA PHE A 9 1.76 20.68 -17.88
C PHE A 9 2.29 19.27 -18.11
N SER A 10 2.74 18.63 -17.03
CA SER A 10 2.76 17.19 -16.96
C SER A 10 1.31 16.76 -17.13
N PHE A 11 0.94 16.31 -18.34
CA PHE A 11 -0.19 15.40 -18.49
C PHE A 11 0.16 14.21 -17.60
N VAL A 12 -0.32 14.22 -16.36
CA VAL A 12 -0.35 13.04 -15.52
C VAL A 12 -1.32 12.12 -16.25
N LEU A 13 -0.78 11.24 -17.09
CA LEU A 13 -1.50 10.06 -17.57
C LEU A 13 -2.24 9.49 -16.36
N ALA A 14 -3.54 9.28 -16.51
CA ALA A 14 -4.42 8.80 -15.44
C ALA A 14 -3.69 7.69 -14.64
N VAL A 15 -3.33 8.02 -13.41
CA VAL A 15 -2.64 7.10 -12.51
C VAL A 15 -3.62 5.99 -12.23
N THR A 16 -3.32 4.74 -12.59
CA THR A 16 -4.21 3.62 -12.27
C THR A 16 -3.89 3.10 -10.87
N VAL A 17 -4.76 3.41 -9.91
CA VAL A 17 -4.73 2.79 -8.57
C VAL A 17 -5.65 1.59 -8.57
N ASN A 18 -5.19 0.49 -9.16
CA ASN A 18 -5.95 -0.75 -9.14
C ASN A 18 -5.85 -1.45 -7.78
N GLY A 19 -6.98 -1.78 -7.17
CA GLY A 19 -7.01 -2.63 -5.99
C GLY A 19 -6.34 -4.00 -6.20
N LEU A 20 -6.19 -4.78 -5.14
CA LEU A 20 -5.79 -6.19 -5.29
C LEU A 20 -6.83 -6.97 -6.10
N VAL A 21 -6.44 -8.09 -6.71
CA VAL A 21 -7.32 -8.93 -7.56
C VAL A 21 -8.63 -9.34 -6.85
N PHE A 22 -8.65 -9.38 -5.53
CA PHE A 22 -9.79 -9.74 -4.67
C PHE A 22 -10.43 -8.55 -3.94
N TYR A 23 -9.96 -7.34 -4.19
CA TYR A 23 -10.53 -6.12 -3.62
C TYR A 23 -12.00 -5.84 -4.02
N PRO A 24 -12.51 -6.19 -5.22
CA PRO A 24 -13.79 -5.62 -5.67
C PRO A 24 -15.07 -6.23 -5.04
N ASN A 25 -15.00 -7.31 -4.25
CA ASN A 25 -16.20 -8.01 -3.74
C ASN A 25 -16.29 -8.18 -2.21
N GLY A 26 -15.52 -7.40 -1.45
CA GLY A 26 -15.44 -7.55 0.01
C GLY A 26 -14.62 -8.77 0.43
N ASN A 27 -14.20 -8.82 1.70
CA ASN A 27 -13.37 -9.88 2.28
C ASN A 27 -13.89 -11.27 1.87
N GLN A 28 -13.34 -11.82 0.80
CA GLN A 28 -13.66 -13.12 0.26
C GLN A 28 -12.33 -13.84 0.21
N PRO A 29 -12.14 -14.89 1.02
CA PRO A 29 -10.88 -15.59 1.04
C PRO A 29 -10.74 -16.33 -0.28
N ILE A 30 -9.56 -16.26 -0.89
CA ILE A 30 -9.30 -16.98 -2.13
C ILE A 30 -8.70 -18.34 -1.76
N SER A 31 -9.27 -19.39 -2.32
CA SER A 31 -8.61 -20.69 -2.34
C SER A 31 -7.31 -20.61 -3.13
N TYR A 32 -6.23 -21.16 -2.61
CA TYR A 32 -4.92 -21.05 -3.25
C TYR A 32 -4.12 -22.34 -3.12
N GLN A 33 -3.10 -22.49 -3.96
CA GLN A 33 -2.15 -23.59 -3.86
C GLN A 33 -0.75 -23.03 -3.67
N VAL A 34 0.10 -23.80 -2.98
CA VAL A 34 1.53 -23.49 -2.82
C VAL A 34 2.38 -24.54 -3.55
N PRO A 35 3.50 -24.17 -4.18
CA PRO A 35 4.36 -25.11 -4.89
C PRO A 35 5.10 -26.04 -3.93
N ILE A 36 4.95 -27.36 -4.10
CA ILE A 36 5.65 -28.38 -3.31
C ILE A 36 6.95 -28.86 -3.96
N LYS A 37 7.08 -28.67 -5.27
CA LYS A 37 8.34 -28.86 -6.01
C LYS A 37 8.51 -27.73 -7.01
N MET A 38 9.74 -27.25 -7.15
CA MET A 38 10.10 -26.28 -8.20
C MET A 38 11.50 -26.59 -8.72
N SER A 39 11.68 -26.54 -10.03
CA SER A 39 12.96 -26.71 -10.70
C SER A 39 13.24 -25.47 -11.54
N TYR A 40 14.41 -24.86 -11.36
CA TYR A 40 14.84 -23.66 -12.05
C TYR A 40 16.19 -23.89 -12.76
N VAL A 41 16.39 -23.16 -13.84
CA VAL A 41 17.70 -22.93 -14.46
C VAL A 41 18.14 -21.51 -14.15
N LEU A 42 19.33 -21.36 -13.58
CA LEU A 42 19.99 -20.10 -13.35
C LEU A 42 21.09 -19.91 -14.38
N ASN A 43 21.01 -18.83 -15.17
CA ASN A 43 22.08 -18.38 -16.04
C ASN A 43 22.67 -17.09 -15.47
N VAL A 44 24.00 -17.03 -15.35
CA VAL A 44 24.70 -15.85 -14.86
C VAL A 44 25.51 -15.23 -15.99
N PHE A 45 25.28 -13.94 -16.25
CA PHE A 45 25.98 -13.20 -17.29
C PHE A 45 26.87 -12.13 -16.68
N ASN A 46 28.04 -11.91 -17.28
CA ASN A 46 28.86 -10.73 -16.99
C ASN A 46 28.35 -9.55 -17.82
N VAL A 47 28.04 -8.44 -17.16
CA VAL A 47 27.52 -7.22 -17.78
C VAL A 47 28.55 -6.10 -17.60
N THR A 48 29.46 -5.95 -18.56
CA THR A 48 30.29 -4.74 -18.68
C THR A 48 29.41 -3.60 -19.18
N LYS A 49 29.46 -2.44 -18.50
CA LYS A 49 28.60 -1.24 -18.64
C LYS A 49 27.74 -1.13 -19.93
N SER A 50 26.42 -1.10 -19.72
CA SER A 50 25.41 -0.17 -20.30
C SER A 50 25.96 0.71 -21.43
N GLU A 51 25.82 0.40 -22.72
CA GLU A 51 24.57 0.49 -23.49
C GLU A 51 24.60 -0.40 -24.76
N ASN A 52 25.59 -1.30 -24.90
CA ASN A 52 25.74 -2.16 -26.09
C ASN A 52 26.59 -3.42 -25.85
N SER A 53 26.57 -4.01 -24.64
CA SER A 53 27.43 -5.15 -24.33
C SER A 53 26.80 -6.49 -24.69
N THR A 54 27.57 -7.30 -25.42
CA THR A 54 27.39 -8.75 -25.51
C THR A 54 27.42 -9.34 -24.09
N LYS A 55 26.29 -9.86 -23.63
CA LYS A 55 26.21 -10.59 -22.36
C LYS A 55 26.99 -11.89 -22.49
N LEU A 56 28.09 -12.02 -21.77
CA LEU A 56 28.86 -13.26 -21.74
C LEU A 56 28.30 -14.17 -20.64
N LEU A 57 27.84 -15.36 -21.02
CA LEU A 57 27.43 -16.39 -20.06
C LEU A 57 28.66 -16.89 -19.31
N VAL A 58 28.58 -16.88 -17.98
CA VAL A 58 29.68 -17.29 -17.08
C VAL A 58 29.35 -18.59 -16.36
N GLU A 59 28.06 -18.84 -16.07
CA GLU A 59 27.63 -20.02 -15.31
C GLU A 59 26.20 -20.41 -15.67
N THR A 60 25.93 -21.72 -15.64
CA THR A 60 24.59 -22.28 -15.74
C THR A 60 24.39 -23.33 -14.66
N ALA A 61 23.43 -23.08 -13.78
CA ALA A 61 23.10 -23.96 -12.66
C ALA A 61 21.64 -24.42 -12.69
N PHE A 62 21.40 -25.60 -12.14
CA PHE A 62 20.07 -26.17 -11.91
C PHE A 62 19.77 -26.12 -10.42
N ILE A 63 18.62 -25.56 -10.06
CA ILE A 63 18.18 -25.41 -8.68
C ILE A 63 16.88 -26.17 -8.51
N ASN A 64 16.84 -27.07 -7.54
CA ASN A 64 15.66 -27.86 -7.20
C ASN A 64 15.21 -27.55 -5.76
N TYR A 65 13.97 -27.14 -5.62
CA TYR A 65 13.29 -26.90 -4.34
C TYR A 65 12.32 -28.05 -4.10
N ASN A 66 12.49 -28.76 -2.99
CA ASN A 66 11.58 -29.82 -2.56
C ASN A 66 11.02 -29.49 -1.18
N VAL A 67 9.71 -29.29 -1.09
CA VAL A 67 9.03 -29.07 0.20
C VAL A 67 8.98 -30.40 0.96
N ILE A 68 9.54 -30.39 2.15
CA ILE A 68 9.57 -31.52 3.09
C ILE A 68 8.31 -31.52 3.95
N ASP A 69 7.89 -30.33 4.38
CA ASP A 69 6.75 -30.14 5.28
C ASP A 69 6.06 -28.79 5.01
N LEU A 70 4.74 -28.78 5.13
CA LEU A 70 3.87 -27.62 4.92
C LEU A 70 2.90 -27.52 6.10
N ASN A 71 3.11 -26.52 6.96
CA ASN A 71 2.23 -26.23 8.09
C ASN A 71 1.67 -24.81 7.96
N GLY A 72 0.52 -24.71 7.30
CA GLY A 72 -0.14 -23.44 7.03
C GLY A 72 0.69 -22.51 6.14
N THR A 73 1.17 -21.40 6.70
CA THR A 73 2.05 -20.44 5.99
C THR A 73 3.53 -20.77 6.10
N TRP A 74 3.91 -21.76 6.92
CA TRP A 74 5.30 -22.20 7.10
C TRP A 74 5.63 -23.36 6.18
N VAL A 75 6.72 -23.21 5.43
CA VAL A 75 7.24 -24.20 4.48
C VAL A 75 8.65 -24.58 4.90
N LYS A 76 8.88 -25.89 5.07
CA LYS A 76 10.21 -26.46 5.21
C LYS A 76 10.65 -26.99 3.86
N VAL A 77 11.71 -26.41 3.29
CA VAL A 77 12.17 -26.70 1.93
C VAL A 77 13.63 -27.11 1.92
N ASN A 78 13.94 -28.14 1.15
CA ASN A 78 15.30 -28.53 0.79
C ASN A 78 15.65 -27.94 -0.58
N VAL A 79 16.71 -27.15 -0.63
CA VAL A 79 17.24 -26.53 -1.84
C VAL A 79 18.51 -27.27 -2.24
N ASN A 80 18.48 -27.92 -3.41
CA ASN A 80 19.65 -28.54 -4.01
C ASN A 80 20.04 -27.74 -5.25
N SER A 81 21.31 -27.35 -5.33
CA SER A 81 21.82 -26.56 -6.44
C SER A 81 23.26 -26.98 -6.74
N ASN A 82 23.63 -26.98 -8.02
CA ASN A 82 25.03 -27.10 -8.45
C ASN A 82 25.69 -25.74 -8.69
N TYR A 83 25.02 -24.64 -8.31
CA TYR A 83 25.58 -23.29 -8.42
C TYR A 83 26.80 -23.10 -7.50
N THR A 84 27.90 -22.63 -8.08
CA THR A 84 29.08 -22.18 -7.35
C THR A 84 29.15 -20.66 -7.29
N GLU A 85 29.53 -20.11 -6.14
CA GLU A 85 29.65 -18.66 -5.97
C GLU A 85 30.69 -18.07 -6.95
N ILE A 86 30.32 -16.97 -7.62
CA ILE A 86 31.19 -16.27 -8.58
C ILE A 86 31.58 -14.94 -7.97
N ASN A 87 32.89 -14.64 -7.92
CA ASN A 87 33.41 -13.40 -7.31
C ASN A 87 32.90 -13.15 -5.87
N ASN A 88 32.79 -14.21 -5.06
CA ASN A 88 32.21 -14.19 -3.70
C ASN A 88 30.74 -13.70 -3.64
N ILE A 89 30.01 -13.77 -4.75
CA ILE A 89 28.59 -13.42 -4.80
C ILE A 89 27.79 -14.72 -4.81
N SER A 90 27.00 -14.91 -3.75
CA SER A 90 26.06 -16.01 -3.59
C SER A 90 24.66 -15.54 -3.99
N PHE A 91 24.06 -16.13 -5.02
CA PHE A 91 22.66 -15.86 -5.37
C PHE A 91 21.72 -16.77 -4.56
N ILE A 92 22.07 -18.06 -4.47
CA ILE A 92 21.34 -19.05 -3.67
C ILE A 92 22.32 -20.02 -3.02
N ARG A 93 21.99 -20.46 -1.81
CA ARG A 93 22.74 -21.47 -1.07
C ARG A 93 21.96 -22.77 -1.00
N PRO A 94 22.56 -23.93 -1.32
CA PRO A 94 21.92 -25.21 -1.08
C PRO A 94 21.81 -25.47 0.43
N GLY A 95 20.75 -26.17 0.85
CA GLY A 95 20.50 -26.47 2.24
C GLY A 95 19.03 -26.62 2.59
N ASN A 96 18.76 -26.80 3.89
CA ASN A 96 17.40 -26.87 4.42
C ASN A 96 17.00 -25.51 5.00
N PHE A 97 15.85 -25.00 4.57
CA PHE A 97 15.32 -23.72 5.01
C PHE A 97 13.91 -23.89 5.57
N THR A 98 13.55 -23.00 6.50
CA THR A 98 12.17 -22.85 6.98
C THR A 98 11.75 -21.42 6.69
N VAL A 99 10.77 -21.26 5.82
CA VAL A 99 10.32 -19.97 5.29
C VAL A 99 8.84 -19.82 5.56
N ASN A 100 8.42 -18.66 6.06
CA ASN A 100 7.02 -18.28 6.04
C ASN A 100 6.77 -17.47 4.77
N TYR A 101 6.04 -18.02 3.80
CA TYR A 101 5.88 -17.37 2.49
C TYR A 101 4.99 -16.12 2.54
N ALA A 102 4.17 -15.95 3.59
CA ALA A 102 3.36 -14.75 3.79
C ALA A 102 4.19 -13.63 4.43
N LEU A 103 5.02 -13.95 5.42
CA LEU A 103 5.85 -12.96 6.12
C LEU A 103 7.12 -12.59 5.34
N SER A 104 7.65 -13.49 4.51
CA SER A 104 8.83 -13.29 3.67
C SER A 104 8.54 -13.68 2.22
N PRO A 105 7.66 -12.96 1.52
CA PRO A 105 7.36 -13.24 0.12
C PRO A 105 8.62 -13.09 -0.75
N LEU A 106 8.68 -13.82 -1.88
CA LEU A 106 9.79 -13.79 -2.85
C LEU A 106 11.17 -14.16 -2.29
N ASN A 107 11.22 -14.81 -1.12
CA ASN A 107 12.49 -15.30 -0.56
C ASN A 107 13.15 -16.28 -1.55
N LEU A 108 14.44 -16.09 -1.87
CA LEU A 108 15.13 -16.98 -2.81
C LEU A 108 15.26 -18.43 -2.33
N SER A 109 15.13 -18.70 -1.03
CA SER A 109 15.03 -20.09 -0.52
C SER A 109 13.68 -20.74 -0.83
N TYR A 110 12.65 -19.96 -1.20
CA TYR A 110 11.33 -20.42 -1.62
C TYR A 110 10.63 -19.35 -2.49
N PRO A 111 10.96 -19.26 -3.79
CA PRO A 111 10.56 -18.16 -4.67
C PRO A 111 9.07 -18.23 -5.03
N TYR A 112 8.22 -17.74 -4.13
CA TYR A 112 6.76 -17.74 -4.24
C TYR A 112 6.19 -16.40 -3.76
N LEU A 113 5.16 -15.93 -4.45
CA LEU A 113 4.34 -14.79 -4.06
C LEU A 113 2.91 -15.28 -3.89
N TYR A 114 2.38 -15.22 -2.66
CA TYR A 114 0.98 -15.58 -2.43
C TYR A 114 0.05 -14.82 -3.40
N PRO A 115 -0.89 -15.49 -4.12
CA PRO A 115 -1.74 -14.84 -5.10
C PRO A 115 -2.51 -13.63 -4.58
N GLY A 116 -2.89 -13.66 -3.30
CA GLY A 116 -3.52 -12.53 -2.63
C GLY A 116 -2.58 -11.34 -2.36
N PHE A 117 -1.35 -11.34 -2.85
CA PHE A 117 -0.49 -10.17 -2.90
C PHE A 117 -0.40 -9.55 -4.30
N MET A 118 -0.87 -10.21 -5.35
CA MET A 118 -0.78 -9.68 -6.70
C MET A 118 -1.74 -8.50 -6.90
N SER A 119 -1.20 -7.41 -7.45
CA SER A 119 -1.94 -6.21 -7.87
C SER A 119 -1.52 -5.77 -9.25
N SER A 120 -2.40 -5.08 -9.95
CA SER A 120 -2.10 -4.30 -11.16
C SER A 120 -1.92 -2.80 -10.86
N SER A 121 -1.73 -2.42 -9.60
CA SER A 121 -1.34 -1.05 -9.20
C SER A 121 0.06 -0.71 -9.64
N ILE A 122 0.28 0.56 -9.99
CA ILE A 122 1.58 1.10 -10.40
C ILE A 122 2.69 0.75 -9.40
N SER A 123 2.42 0.88 -8.09
CA SER A 123 3.37 0.53 -7.04
C SER A 123 2.64 0.16 -5.74
N TYR A 124 3.05 -0.91 -5.06
CA TYR A 124 2.52 -1.29 -3.75
C TYR A 124 3.59 -1.99 -2.91
N ALA A 125 3.37 -2.03 -1.60
CA ALA A 125 4.28 -2.68 -0.67
C ALA A 125 3.61 -3.84 0.09
N ILE A 126 4.38 -4.90 0.35
CA ILE A 126 4.05 -5.99 1.26
C ILE A 126 5.02 -5.89 2.43
N LYS A 127 4.49 -5.62 3.63
CA LYS A 127 5.30 -5.32 4.81
C LYS A 127 4.96 -6.27 5.95
N SER A 128 5.97 -6.92 6.50
CA SER A 128 5.88 -7.71 7.74
C SER A 128 6.91 -7.22 8.76
N ASN A 129 7.00 -7.91 9.89
CA ASN A 129 8.06 -7.68 10.88
C ASN A 129 9.45 -8.19 10.44
N VAL A 130 9.53 -9.01 9.39
CA VAL A 130 10.79 -9.63 8.93
C VAL A 130 11.21 -9.17 7.54
N SER A 131 10.29 -8.69 6.71
CA SER A 131 10.60 -8.27 5.34
C SER A 131 9.70 -7.13 4.87
N THR A 132 10.21 -6.35 3.92
CA THR A 132 9.44 -5.37 3.17
C THR A 132 9.75 -5.57 1.70
N VAL A 133 8.74 -5.91 0.92
CA VAL A 133 8.84 -6.06 -0.53
C VAL A 133 8.06 -4.93 -1.19
N ILE A 134 8.66 -4.22 -2.15
CA ILE A 134 8.00 -3.15 -2.91
C ILE A 134 7.96 -3.56 -4.37
N LEU A 135 6.75 -3.64 -4.94
CA LEU A 135 6.52 -4.09 -6.30
C LEU A 135 5.87 -2.99 -7.13
N GLY A 136 6.40 -2.73 -8.32
CA GLY A 136 5.75 -1.92 -9.34
C GLY A 136 5.30 -2.76 -10.52
N TYR A 137 4.00 -2.71 -10.83
CA TYR A 137 3.42 -3.47 -11.93
C TYR A 137 3.86 -2.92 -13.28
N LEU A 138 4.22 -3.82 -14.20
CA LEU A 138 4.61 -3.47 -15.56
C LEU A 138 3.52 -3.84 -16.57
N ASN A 139 3.16 -5.13 -16.62
CA ASN A 139 2.18 -5.65 -17.54
C ASN A 139 1.73 -7.06 -17.13
N THR A 140 0.67 -7.55 -17.75
CA THR A 140 0.24 -8.94 -17.72
C THR A 140 0.42 -9.53 -19.11
N SER A 141 1.07 -10.70 -19.20
CA SER A 141 1.10 -11.49 -20.42
C SER A 141 0.25 -12.75 -20.25
N THR A 142 -0.48 -13.11 -21.31
CA THR A 142 -1.20 -14.38 -21.36
C THR A 142 -0.22 -15.47 -21.78
N ASN A 143 0.00 -16.46 -20.92
CA ASN A 143 0.87 -17.58 -21.25
C ASN A 143 0.02 -18.78 -21.67
N SER A 144 -0.09 -18.99 -22.99
CA SER A 144 -0.88 -20.06 -23.58
C SER A 144 -0.40 -21.48 -23.20
N SER A 145 0.85 -21.63 -22.74
CA SER A 145 1.40 -22.94 -22.35
C SER A 145 1.03 -23.39 -20.94
N VAL A 146 0.69 -22.45 -20.04
CA VAL A 146 0.32 -22.73 -18.63
C VAL A 146 -1.17 -22.46 -18.38
N ASN A 147 -1.90 -22.02 -19.40
CA ASN A 147 -3.33 -21.70 -19.33
C ASN A 147 -3.66 -20.72 -18.19
N GLY A 148 -2.85 -19.67 -18.06
CA GLY A 148 -2.92 -18.69 -16.99
C GLY A 148 -2.24 -17.37 -17.33
N ASN A 149 -2.49 -16.37 -16.49
CA ASN A 149 -1.87 -15.05 -16.63
C ASN A 149 -0.50 -15.02 -15.95
N THR A 150 0.44 -14.28 -16.52
CA THR A 150 1.73 -13.97 -15.92
C THR A 150 1.81 -12.47 -15.64
N TYR A 151 2.05 -12.10 -14.39
CA TYR A 151 2.20 -10.73 -13.93
C TYR A 151 3.68 -10.37 -13.89
N LEU A 152 4.04 -9.25 -14.52
CA LEU A 152 5.41 -8.74 -14.56
C LEU A 152 5.54 -7.55 -13.60
N TYR A 153 6.56 -7.60 -12.75
CA TYR A 153 6.86 -6.55 -11.76
C TYR A 153 8.32 -6.12 -11.80
N ASN A 154 8.56 -4.85 -11.46
CA ASN A 154 9.83 -4.43 -10.89
C ASN A 154 9.75 -4.58 -9.37
N GLU A 155 10.72 -5.26 -8.76
CA GLU A 155 10.94 -5.24 -7.31
C GLU A 155 11.92 -4.11 -6.98
N TYR A 156 11.56 -3.23 -6.05
CA TYR A 156 12.39 -2.06 -5.65
C TYR A 156 13.03 -2.24 -4.27
N SER A 157 12.55 -3.18 -3.47
CA SER A 157 13.06 -3.48 -2.13
C SER A 157 12.73 -4.93 -1.79
N PRO A 158 13.63 -5.70 -1.16
CA PRO A 158 14.96 -5.31 -0.66
C PRO A 158 16.02 -5.10 -1.74
N VAL A 159 15.78 -5.52 -2.98
CA VAL A 159 16.75 -5.39 -4.08
C VAL A 159 16.03 -5.01 -5.38
N VAL A 160 16.76 -4.39 -6.31
CA VAL A 160 16.25 -4.09 -7.65
C VAL A 160 16.29 -5.35 -8.52
N ALA A 161 15.12 -5.89 -8.82
CA ALA A 161 14.96 -7.06 -9.70
C ALA A 161 13.75 -6.88 -10.63
N LYS A 162 13.75 -7.63 -11.74
CA LYS A 162 12.55 -7.85 -12.55
C LYS A 162 12.05 -9.25 -12.28
N ILE A 163 10.77 -9.38 -11.97
CA ILE A 163 10.15 -10.66 -11.64
C ILE A 163 8.92 -10.89 -12.50
N SER A 164 8.73 -12.14 -12.90
CA SER A 164 7.52 -12.63 -13.56
C SER A 164 6.88 -13.68 -12.66
N VAL A 165 5.58 -13.57 -12.38
CA VAL A 165 4.87 -14.45 -11.46
C VAL A 165 3.61 -14.98 -12.13
N PHE A 166 3.36 -16.28 -12.05
CA PHE A 166 2.09 -16.86 -12.50
C PHE A 166 0.93 -16.44 -11.60
N ASP A 167 -0.29 -16.50 -12.12
CA ASP A 167 -1.54 -16.24 -11.40
C ASP A 167 -1.76 -17.10 -10.14
N PHE A 168 -1.15 -18.28 -10.04
CA PHE A 168 -1.14 -19.11 -8.83
C PHE A 168 0.06 -18.83 -7.90
N GLY A 169 0.88 -17.81 -8.20
CA GLY A 169 1.89 -17.25 -7.29
C GLY A 169 3.31 -17.78 -7.43
N VAL A 170 3.54 -18.80 -8.25
CA VAL A 170 4.90 -19.33 -8.51
C VAL A 170 5.68 -18.33 -9.36
N VAL A 171 6.90 -18.02 -8.94
CA VAL A 171 7.77 -17.12 -9.68
C VAL A 171 8.30 -17.83 -10.92
N GLN A 172 7.96 -17.31 -12.10
CA GLN A 172 8.42 -17.84 -13.37
C GLN A 172 9.86 -17.42 -13.66
N ASP A 173 10.17 -16.13 -13.55
CA ASP A 173 11.47 -15.58 -13.88
C ASP A 173 11.91 -14.54 -12.84
N ILE A 174 13.20 -14.53 -12.49
CA ILE A 174 13.85 -13.46 -11.71
C ILE A 174 15.10 -13.01 -12.46
N VAL A 175 15.16 -11.72 -12.79
CA VAL A 175 16.34 -11.07 -13.36
C VAL A 175 16.86 -10.03 -12.39
N ARG A 176 18.07 -10.23 -11.87
CA ARG A 176 18.68 -9.36 -10.86
C ARG A 176 20.12 -9.02 -11.21
N ASN A 177 20.48 -7.75 -11.09
CA ASN A 177 21.84 -7.28 -11.29
C ASN A 177 22.54 -7.05 -9.95
N VAL A 178 23.68 -7.70 -9.73
CA VAL A 178 24.51 -7.53 -8.53
C VAL A 178 25.97 -7.44 -8.95
N SER A 179 26.63 -6.33 -8.62
CA SER A 179 28.08 -6.14 -8.79
C SER A 179 28.62 -6.49 -10.19
N GLY A 180 27.88 -6.12 -11.24
CA GLY A 180 28.26 -6.37 -12.64
C GLY A 180 27.88 -7.75 -13.18
N LEU A 181 27.21 -8.59 -12.37
CA LEU A 181 26.62 -9.85 -12.82
C LEU A 181 25.10 -9.71 -12.96
N GLU A 182 24.54 -10.24 -14.05
CA GLU A 182 23.10 -10.42 -14.22
C GLU A 182 22.76 -11.89 -13.95
N PHE A 183 21.96 -12.12 -12.92
CA PHE A 183 21.40 -13.41 -12.57
C PHE A 183 20.03 -13.53 -13.22
N ASN A 184 19.85 -14.53 -14.09
CA ASN A 184 18.59 -14.84 -14.73
C ASN A 184 18.15 -16.24 -14.32
N MET A 185 17.20 -16.33 -13.38
CA MET A 185 16.64 -17.57 -12.90
C MET A 185 15.26 -17.79 -13.54
N ARG A 186 15.09 -18.91 -14.25
CA ARG A 186 13.88 -19.27 -14.98
C ARG A 186 13.33 -20.62 -14.56
N LEU A 187 12.02 -20.69 -14.31
CA LEU A 187 11.31 -21.90 -13.93
C LEU A 187 11.27 -22.88 -15.12
N VAL A 188 11.56 -24.14 -14.83
CA VAL A 188 11.48 -25.27 -15.77
C VAL A 188 10.25 -26.12 -15.48
N ASN A 189 10.00 -26.43 -14.22
CA ASN A 189 8.89 -27.27 -13.80
C ASN A 189 8.46 -26.95 -12.37
N TYR A 190 7.20 -27.18 -12.03
CA TYR A 190 6.69 -27.09 -10.67
C TYR A 190 5.55 -28.08 -10.44
N GLU A 191 5.32 -28.42 -9.17
CA GLU A 191 4.18 -29.20 -8.70
C GLU A 191 3.53 -28.45 -7.55
N ASN A 192 2.20 -28.35 -7.53
CA ASN A 192 1.45 -27.66 -6.49
C ASN A 192 0.89 -28.63 -5.45
N SER A 193 0.71 -28.12 -4.24
CA SER A 193 -0.03 -28.78 -3.17
C SER A 193 -1.53 -28.90 -3.47
N SER A 194 -2.24 -29.63 -2.62
CA SER A 194 -3.69 -29.50 -2.49
C SER A 194 -4.09 -28.06 -2.16
N VAL A 195 -5.30 -27.68 -2.56
CA VAL A 195 -5.87 -26.36 -2.29
C VAL A 195 -5.91 -26.08 -0.78
N LEU A 196 -5.35 -24.94 -0.40
CA LEU A 196 -5.45 -24.33 0.92
C LEU A 196 -6.59 -23.30 0.95
N GLN A 197 -7.19 -23.13 2.12
CA GLN A 197 -8.27 -22.18 2.34
C GLN A 197 -7.82 -21.08 3.31
N ALA A 198 -7.96 -19.84 2.90
CA ALA A 198 -7.95 -18.70 3.81
C ALA A 198 -9.35 -18.54 4.45
N THR A 199 -9.43 -17.79 5.54
CA THR A 199 -10.70 -17.44 6.19
C THR A 199 -10.89 -15.94 6.23
N ASN A 200 -12.12 -15.47 6.43
CA ASN A 200 -12.37 -14.05 6.63
C ASN A 200 -12.03 -13.65 8.06
N PHE A 201 -11.41 -12.47 8.20
CA PHE A 201 -11.18 -11.86 9.51
C PHE A 201 -12.39 -11.03 9.98
N THR A 202 -13.09 -10.39 9.03
CA THR A 202 -14.29 -9.58 9.27
C THR A 202 -15.27 -9.72 8.12
N ASP A 203 -16.56 -9.55 8.42
CA ASP A 203 -17.64 -9.62 7.45
C ASP A 203 -17.89 -8.26 6.74
N ARG A 204 -17.20 -7.19 7.15
CA ARG A 204 -17.31 -5.86 6.52
C ARG A 204 -16.24 -5.69 5.42
N PRO A 205 -16.57 -5.08 4.27
CA PRO A 205 -15.63 -4.88 3.16
C PRO A 205 -14.46 -3.96 3.51
N GLY A 206 -14.62 -3.06 4.48
CA GLY A 206 -13.58 -2.12 4.91
C GLY A 206 -14.03 -1.23 6.06
N TYR A 207 -13.09 -0.44 6.58
CA TYR A 207 -13.32 0.56 7.62
C TYR A 207 -12.65 1.87 7.21
N LEU A 208 -13.48 2.86 6.88
CA LEU A 208 -13.04 4.19 6.49
C LEU A 208 -12.94 5.11 7.71
N TYR A 209 -11.81 5.78 7.86
CA TYR A 209 -11.58 6.82 8.87
C TYR A 209 -11.24 8.14 8.20
N VAL A 210 -11.79 9.22 8.73
CA VAL A 210 -11.28 10.56 8.43
C VAL A 210 -10.06 10.82 9.31
N ASN A 211 -8.99 11.30 8.69
CA ASN A 211 -7.79 11.76 9.37
C ASN A 211 -7.89 13.26 9.64
N LEU A 212 -7.72 13.62 10.90
CA LEU A 212 -7.86 14.98 11.39
C LEU A 212 -6.56 15.41 12.06
N THR A 213 -5.94 16.48 11.58
CA THR A 213 -4.72 17.07 12.18
C THR A 213 -5.06 18.34 12.93
N TYR A 214 -4.36 18.58 14.03
CA TYR A 214 -4.56 19.80 14.78
C TYR A 214 -3.95 20.99 14.04
N SER A 215 -4.76 22.02 13.77
CA SER A 215 -4.30 23.27 13.17
C SER A 215 -4.20 24.36 14.23
N ASN A 216 -2.99 24.89 14.43
CA ASN A 216 -2.76 26.03 15.32
C ASN A 216 -3.49 27.30 14.87
N TYR A 217 -3.77 27.42 13.56
CA TYR A 217 -4.46 28.58 13.01
C TYR A 217 -5.96 28.60 13.35
N SER A 218 -6.61 27.44 13.32
CA SER A 218 -8.04 27.32 13.64
C SER A 218 -8.29 26.93 15.10
N GLY A 219 -7.25 26.57 15.86
CA GLY A 219 -7.35 26.12 17.25
C GLY A 219 -8.15 24.83 17.40
N THR A 220 -8.25 24.02 16.33
CA THR A 220 -9.06 22.81 16.31
C THR A 220 -8.51 21.80 15.30
N TYR A 221 -9.03 20.58 15.37
CA TYR A 221 -8.77 19.52 14.41
C TYR A 221 -9.45 19.81 13.07
N VAL A 222 -8.70 19.70 11.98
CA VAL A 222 -9.20 19.89 10.60
C VAL A 222 -8.96 18.62 9.77
N PRO A 223 -9.88 18.26 8.85
CA PRO A 223 -9.67 17.14 7.95
C PRO A 223 -8.41 17.32 7.11
N SER A 224 -7.56 16.30 7.09
CA SER A 224 -6.33 16.27 6.31
C SER A 224 -6.30 15.14 5.27
N GLY A 225 -7.33 14.28 5.24
CA GLY A 225 -7.46 13.17 4.31
C GLY A 225 -8.23 12.01 4.93
N TYR A 226 -8.21 10.85 4.28
CA TYR A 226 -8.87 9.65 4.79
C TYR A 226 -7.94 8.45 4.73
N VAL A 227 -8.21 7.47 5.59
CA VAL A 227 -7.52 6.19 5.60
C VAL A 227 -8.56 5.08 5.63
N GLU A 228 -8.45 4.14 4.70
CA GLU A 228 -9.27 2.94 4.68
C GLU A 228 -8.44 1.72 5.04
N TYR A 229 -9.00 0.89 5.91
CA TYR A 229 -8.42 -0.38 6.32
C TYR A 229 -9.29 -1.53 5.83
N VAL A 230 -8.66 -2.52 5.19
CA VAL A 230 -9.33 -3.71 4.66
C VAL A 230 -8.63 -4.97 5.16
N TYR A 231 -9.38 -6.00 5.49
CA TYR A 231 -8.88 -7.24 6.11
C TYR A 231 -9.23 -8.46 5.27
N PRO A 232 -8.62 -8.60 4.09
CA PRO A 232 -9.14 -9.48 3.05
C PRO A 232 -9.04 -10.96 3.38
N ALA A 233 -8.08 -11.35 4.22
CA ALA A 233 -7.84 -12.75 4.53
C ALA A 233 -7.11 -12.93 5.85
N LEU A 234 -7.50 -13.98 6.56
CA LEU A 234 -6.77 -14.61 7.64
C LEU A 234 -6.23 -15.95 7.12
N LEU A 235 -4.92 -15.99 6.86
CA LEU A 235 -4.22 -17.18 6.40
C LEU A 235 -4.00 -18.18 7.55
N PRO A 236 -3.81 -19.46 7.23
CA PRO A 236 -3.44 -20.48 8.22
C PRO A 236 -2.24 -20.07 9.09
N GLY A 237 -2.32 -20.37 10.39
CA GLY A 237 -1.33 -19.91 11.37
C GLY A 237 -1.60 -18.52 11.94
N ASN A 238 -2.84 -18.02 11.85
CA ASN A 238 -3.28 -16.73 12.39
C ASN A 238 -2.50 -15.53 11.80
N ILE A 239 -2.19 -15.60 10.51
CA ILE A 239 -1.54 -14.52 9.76
C ILE A 239 -2.61 -13.69 9.07
N LEU A 240 -2.86 -12.51 9.60
CA LEU A 240 -3.78 -11.52 9.07
C LEU A 240 -3.10 -10.70 7.98
N LEU A 241 -3.79 -10.55 6.85
CA LEU A 241 -3.48 -9.55 5.85
C LEU A 241 -4.32 -8.30 6.16
N MET A 242 -3.68 -7.15 6.28
CA MET A 242 -4.32 -5.86 6.52
C MET A 242 -3.84 -4.86 5.48
N LEU A 243 -4.75 -4.42 4.62
CA LEU A 243 -4.46 -3.34 3.68
C LEU A 243 -4.73 -2.00 4.34
N GLN A 244 -3.89 -1.04 4.00
CA GLN A 244 -4.07 0.37 4.35
C GLN A 244 -4.00 1.20 3.07
N TYR A 245 -5.11 1.84 2.73
CA TYR A 245 -5.21 2.84 1.66
C TYR A 245 -5.25 4.22 2.29
N ASN A 246 -4.35 5.10 1.84
CA ASN A 246 -4.53 6.52 2.09
C ASN A 246 -5.32 7.07 0.93
N MET A 247 -6.38 7.81 1.22
CA MET A 247 -7.19 8.45 0.19
C MET A 247 -7.01 9.95 0.26
N GLN A 248 -6.82 10.52 -0.93
CA GLN A 248 -6.67 11.95 -1.13
C GLN A 248 -7.75 12.41 -2.09
N GLU A 249 -8.50 13.43 -1.68
CA GLU A 249 -9.48 14.08 -2.53
C GLU A 249 -8.75 15.10 -3.40
N ILE A 250 -8.16 14.64 -4.50
CA ILE A 250 -7.63 15.52 -5.54
C ILE A 250 -8.59 15.48 -6.73
N GLU A 251 -9.06 16.64 -7.15
CA GLU A 251 -10.02 16.78 -8.25
C GLU A 251 -9.49 16.13 -9.54
N GLY A 252 -10.30 15.24 -10.15
CA GLY A 252 -9.92 14.52 -11.37
C GLY A 252 -8.89 13.41 -11.21
N ALA A 253 -8.32 13.23 -10.01
CA ALA A 253 -7.42 12.13 -9.70
C ALA A 253 -8.22 10.90 -9.22
N PRO A 254 -7.64 9.68 -9.32
CA PRO A 254 -8.14 8.52 -8.59
C PRO A 254 -8.22 8.85 -7.10
N MET A 255 -9.24 8.32 -6.43
CA MET A 255 -9.40 8.53 -4.98
C MET A 255 -8.28 7.87 -4.16
N GLY A 256 -7.54 6.92 -4.75
CA GLY A 256 -6.34 6.34 -4.17
C GLY A 256 -5.17 7.33 -4.09
N GLY A 257 -4.63 7.53 -2.89
CA GLY A 257 -3.44 8.33 -2.64
C GLY A 257 -2.15 7.53 -2.69
N PHE A 258 -1.05 8.19 -2.33
CA PHE A 258 0.27 7.59 -2.18
C PHE A 258 0.75 7.69 -0.73
N THR A 259 1.64 6.78 -0.37
CA THR A 259 2.44 6.85 0.85
C THR A 259 3.88 6.48 0.54
N SER A 260 4.80 6.75 1.45
CA SER A 260 6.22 6.43 1.26
C SER A 260 6.65 5.28 2.17
N ILE A 261 7.23 4.24 1.59
CA ILE A 261 7.95 3.19 2.31
C ILE A 261 9.39 3.16 1.81
N ASN A 262 10.36 3.25 2.72
CA ASN A 262 11.78 3.23 2.40
C ASN A 262 12.18 4.26 1.31
N GLY A 263 11.50 5.42 1.27
CA GLY A 263 11.72 6.47 0.27
C GLY A 263 11.08 6.22 -1.10
N GLN A 264 10.36 5.11 -1.29
CA GLN A 264 9.60 4.83 -2.51
C GLN A 264 8.13 5.16 -2.31
N GLU A 265 7.52 5.82 -3.30
CA GLU A 265 6.07 6.06 -3.31
C GLU A 265 5.32 4.78 -3.69
N VAL A 266 4.32 4.42 -2.89
CA VAL A 266 3.47 3.24 -3.06
C VAL A 266 2.02 3.65 -2.90
N ASN A 267 1.13 3.05 -3.71
CA ASN A 267 -0.31 3.34 -3.69
C ASN A 267 -0.98 2.82 -2.42
N PHE A 268 -0.56 1.66 -1.94
CA PHE A 268 -1.07 1.08 -0.70
C PHE A 268 -0.05 0.11 -0.09
N ILE A 269 -0.31 -0.27 1.16
CA ILE A 269 0.53 -1.18 1.94
C ILE A 269 -0.31 -2.37 2.37
N ILE A 270 0.16 -3.58 2.07
CA ILE A 270 -0.32 -4.83 2.63
C ILE A 270 0.53 -5.14 3.86
N ASN A 271 0.01 -4.88 5.04
CA ASN A 271 0.65 -5.26 6.30
C ASN A 271 0.32 -6.73 6.60
N VAL A 272 1.35 -7.53 6.86
CA VAL A 272 1.26 -8.97 7.10
C VAL A 272 1.78 -9.26 8.50
N GLY A 273 0.96 -9.87 9.34
CA GLY A 273 1.33 -10.20 10.71
C GLY A 273 0.20 -10.88 11.45
N THR A 274 0.35 -11.06 12.76
CA THR A 274 -0.78 -11.52 13.59
C THR A 274 -1.72 -10.37 13.92
N PRO A 275 -3.00 -10.61 14.21
CA PRO A 275 -3.91 -9.55 14.69
C PRO A 275 -3.31 -8.75 15.86
N PHE A 276 -2.57 -9.40 16.76
CA PHE A 276 -1.92 -8.78 17.93
C PHE A 276 -0.75 -7.84 17.59
N SER A 277 -0.03 -8.14 16.50
CA SER A 277 1.16 -7.39 16.09
C SER A 277 0.86 -6.26 15.10
N LEU A 278 -0.35 -6.21 14.54
CA LEU A 278 -0.76 -5.20 13.58
C LEU A 278 -1.56 -4.08 14.25
N THR A 279 -1.45 -2.87 13.70
CA THR A 279 -2.29 -1.72 14.08
C THR A 279 -3.68 -1.85 13.43
N THR A 280 -4.49 -2.78 13.94
CA THR A 280 -5.84 -3.01 13.42
C THR A 280 -6.85 -1.99 13.96
N ASN A 281 -8.07 -1.98 13.43
CA ASN A 281 -9.18 -1.18 13.94
C ASN A 281 -9.87 -1.85 15.14
N PHE A 282 -9.32 -2.94 15.68
CA PHE A 282 -9.92 -3.69 16.75
C PHE A 282 -9.02 -3.69 17.98
N LEU A 283 -9.62 -3.49 19.14
CA LEU A 283 -9.01 -3.79 20.42
C LEU A 283 -8.95 -5.30 20.60
N ILE A 284 -7.83 -5.77 21.14
CA ILE A 284 -7.62 -7.19 21.38
C ILE A 284 -7.51 -7.42 22.88
N GLN A 285 -8.34 -8.33 23.38
CA GLN A 285 -8.36 -8.72 24.78
C GLN A 285 -7.62 -10.05 24.96
N ASN A 286 -6.74 -10.11 25.95
CA ASN A 286 -6.15 -11.36 26.42
C ASN A 286 -6.33 -11.48 27.95
N SER A 287 -5.72 -12.49 28.57
CA SER A 287 -5.81 -12.72 30.01
C SER A 287 -5.19 -11.62 30.87
N THR A 288 -4.29 -10.80 30.33
CA THR A 288 -3.53 -9.77 31.06
C THR A 288 -4.06 -8.35 30.83
N GLY A 289 -5.00 -8.14 29.90
CA GLY A 289 -5.62 -6.83 29.67
C GLY A 289 -6.13 -6.63 28.24
N ILE A 290 -6.34 -5.35 27.90
CA ILE A 290 -6.76 -4.91 26.57
C ILE A 290 -5.57 -4.22 25.89
N TYR A 291 -5.33 -4.58 24.64
CA TYR A 291 -4.17 -4.17 23.87
C TYR A 291 -4.60 -3.60 22.53
N TRP A 292 -3.76 -2.70 22.02
CA TRP A 292 -3.83 -2.23 20.65
C TRP A 292 -2.43 -2.04 20.09
N ASN A 293 -2.10 -2.72 18.99
CA ASN A 293 -0.74 -2.74 18.43
C ASN A 293 0.35 -3.06 19.48
N SER A 294 0.14 -4.10 20.29
CA SER A 294 0.99 -4.47 21.43
C SER A 294 1.14 -3.42 22.55
N ILE A 295 0.42 -2.29 22.50
CA ILE A 295 0.39 -1.29 23.56
C ILE A 295 -0.69 -1.68 24.58
N PRO A 296 -0.35 -1.85 25.88
CA PRO A 296 -1.34 -2.10 26.91
C PRO A 296 -2.16 -0.84 27.17
N LEU A 297 -3.48 -0.96 27.16
CA LEU A 297 -4.40 0.12 27.38
C LEU A 297 -5.09 0.00 28.74
N ASN A 298 -5.26 1.13 29.44
CA ASN A 298 -6.01 1.17 30.69
C ASN A 298 -7.45 1.61 30.41
N PHE A 299 -8.42 0.84 30.89
CA PHE A 299 -9.82 1.22 30.86
C PHE A 299 -10.08 2.41 31.78
N VAL A 300 -10.80 3.41 31.30
CA VAL A 300 -11.14 4.63 32.04
C VAL A 300 -12.61 4.63 32.45
N GLY A 301 -13.49 4.29 31.51
CA GLY A 301 -14.93 4.35 31.73
C GLY A 301 -15.71 4.24 30.42
N ASN A 302 -17.03 4.31 30.55
CA ASN A 302 -17.93 4.38 29.39
C ASN A 302 -18.40 5.82 29.18
N ILE A 303 -18.47 6.24 27.93
CA ILE A 303 -18.82 7.61 27.52
C ILE A 303 -19.77 7.58 26.33
N VAL A 304 -20.69 8.55 26.27
CA VAL A 304 -21.50 8.81 25.08
C VAL A 304 -20.81 9.89 24.26
N LYS A 305 -20.51 9.59 22.99
CA LYS A 305 -19.83 10.53 22.10
C LYS A 305 -20.47 10.55 20.72
N VAL A 306 -20.57 11.73 20.12
CA VAL A 306 -20.99 11.89 18.72
C VAL A 306 -19.73 11.88 17.85
N VAL A 307 -19.62 10.90 16.97
CA VAL A 307 -18.52 10.74 16.01
C VAL A 307 -19.10 10.74 14.61
N GLN A 308 -18.61 11.62 13.74
CA GLN A 308 -19.14 11.81 12.38
C GLN A 308 -20.68 11.91 12.33
N GLY A 309 -21.27 12.68 13.26
CA GLY A 309 -22.71 12.90 13.36
C GLY A 309 -23.52 11.74 13.95
N THR A 310 -22.89 10.61 14.30
CA THR A 310 -23.56 9.44 14.89
C THR A 310 -23.25 9.33 16.39
N PRO A 311 -24.25 9.21 17.28
CA PRO A 311 -24.02 8.97 18.70
C PRO A 311 -23.62 7.51 18.97
N TYR A 312 -22.57 7.31 19.75
CA TYR A 312 -22.08 6.01 20.19
C TYR A 312 -21.97 5.93 21.71
N ASN A 313 -22.25 4.74 22.25
CA ASN A 313 -21.83 4.34 23.59
C ASN A 313 -20.47 3.67 23.47
N LEU A 314 -19.42 4.31 23.98
CA LEU A 314 -18.03 3.91 23.79
C LEU A 314 -17.37 3.59 25.13
N SER A 315 -16.47 2.62 25.12
CA SER A 315 -15.50 2.41 26.18
C SER A 315 -14.24 3.22 25.88
N GLU A 316 -13.81 4.05 26.83
CA GLU A 316 -12.58 4.84 26.73
C GLU A 316 -11.40 4.06 27.33
N TYR A 317 -10.32 4.05 26.56
CA TYR A 317 -9.04 3.45 26.92
C TYR A 317 -7.91 4.46 26.75
N ILE A 318 -6.96 4.51 27.69
CA ILE A 318 -5.83 5.44 27.64
C ILE A 318 -4.50 4.71 27.79
N TYR A 319 -3.51 5.14 27.00
CA TYR A 319 -2.09 4.90 27.23
C TYR A 319 -1.36 6.24 27.40
N LYS A 320 -0.45 6.31 28.37
CA LYS A 320 0.40 7.48 28.64
C LYS A 320 1.85 7.06 28.60
N ASN A 321 2.66 7.75 27.80
CA ASN A 321 4.11 7.60 27.85
C ASN A 321 4.68 8.67 28.78
N VAL A 322 5.27 8.24 29.89
CA VAL A 322 5.77 9.12 30.96
C VAL A 322 7.27 8.87 31.12
N ARG A 323 8.07 9.95 31.18
CA ARG A 323 9.49 9.88 31.55
C ARG A 323 9.73 10.88 32.68
N GLY A 324 10.08 10.37 33.85
CA GLY A 324 10.06 11.14 35.09
C GLY A 324 8.62 11.54 35.46
N ASN A 325 8.39 12.84 35.67
CA ASN A 325 7.06 13.38 36.00
C ASN A 325 6.34 14.03 34.81
N VAL A 326 6.89 13.92 33.59
CA VAL A 326 6.34 14.55 32.39
C VAL A 326 5.67 13.49 31.51
N THR A 327 4.42 13.72 31.12
CA THR A 327 3.74 12.93 30.09
C THR A 327 4.18 13.44 28.72
N PHE A 328 4.90 12.61 27.97
CA PHE A 328 5.44 12.91 26.63
C PHE A 328 4.40 12.73 25.54
N SER A 329 3.55 11.73 25.70
CA SER A 329 2.42 11.50 24.80
C SER A 329 1.28 10.80 25.51
N ARG A 330 0.07 11.04 25.00
CA ARG A 330 -1.17 10.38 25.40
C ARG A 330 -1.86 9.85 24.15
N LEU A 331 -2.27 8.60 24.21
CA LEU A 331 -3.16 7.95 23.25
C LEU A 331 -4.48 7.66 23.95
N ALA A 332 -5.59 8.12 23.39
CA ALA A 332 -6.93 7.75 23.80
C ALA A 332 -7.61 6.97 22.67
N ILE A 333 -8.26 5.86 23.01
CA ILE A 333 -9.02 5.02 22.09
C ILE A 333 -10.43 4.90 22.62
N TYR A 334 -11.41 5.18 21.75
CA TYR A 334 -12.82 5.02 22.05
C TYR A 334 -13.36 3.89 21.18
N ALA A 335 -13.85 2.83 21.82
CA ALA A 335 -14.26 1.62 21.12
C ALA A 335 -15.70 1.21 21.43
N SER A 336 -16.39 0.69 20.41
CA SER A 336 -17.70 0.04 20.51
C SER A 336 -17.56 -1.43 20.13
N LYS A 337 -17.85 -2.35 21.06
CA LYS A 337 -17.71 -3.80 20.85
C LYS A 337 -16.35 -4.18 20.22
N ASN A 338 -15.27 -3.67 20.80
CA ASN A 338 -13.88 -3.80 20.35
C ASN A 338 -13.51 -3.06 19.05
N LEU A 339 -14.46 -2.60 18.23
CA LEU A 339 -14.16 -1.75 17.08
C LEU A 339 -13.80 -0.34 17.56
N ILE A 340 -12.66 0.18 17.11
CA ILE A 340 -12.21 1.55 17.38
C ILE A 340 -13.08 2.50 16.57
N VAL A 341 -13.84 3.36 17.24
CA VAL A 341 -14.68 4.37 16.58
C VAL A 341 -13.91 5.70 16.48
N GLU A 342 -13.06 5.98 17.46
CA GLU A 342 -12.16 7.13 17.43
C GLU A 342 -10.83 6.80 18.09
N GLN A 343 -9.76 7.34 17.53
CA GLN A 343 -8.43 7.37 18.12
C GLN A 343 -7.96 8.83 18.21
N GLU A 344 -7.44 9.23 19.36
CA GLU A 344 -6.84 10.54 19.55
C GLU A 344 -5.43 10.40 20.10
N TYR A 345 -4.45 10.95 19.40
CA TYR A 345 -3.05 10.98 19.82
C TYR A 345 -2.60 12.42 20.02
N ASN A 346 -1.94 12.67 21.14
CA ASN A 346 -1.35 13.97 21.47
C ASN A 346 0.08 13.76 21.98
N GLN A 347 1.04 14.43 21.36
CA GLN A 347 2.42 14.54 21.80
C GLN A 347 2.68 15.94 22.35
N THR A 348 3.42 16.03 23.45
CA THR A 348 3.78 17.30 24.10
C THR A 348 5.26 17.67 23.93
N SER A 349 6.13 16.70 23.57
CA SER A 349 7.58 16.89 23.35
C SER A 349 8.17 15.72 22.52
N PRO A 350 9.14 15.92 21.60
CA PRO A 350 9.92 17.14 21.30
C PRO A 350 9.24 18.13 20.34
N SER A 351 8.05 17.84 19.81
CA SER A 351 7.20 18.80 19.08
C SER A 351 5.73 18.45 19.33
N PRO A 352 4.82 19.43 19.51
CA PRO A 352 3.40 19.15 19.61
C PRO A 352 2.90 18.57 18.29
N SER A 353 2.59 17.27 18.31
CA SER A 353 1.91 16.61 17.21
C SER A 353 0.63 16.00 17.75
N SER A 354 -0.48 16.38 17.14
CA SER A 354 -1.80 15.92 17.54
C SER A 354 -2.58 15.51 16.30
N TYR A 355 -3.10 14.30 16.32
CA TYR A 355 -3.96 13.79 15.28
C TYR A 355 -5.09 12.98 15.88
N LYS A 356 -6.17 12.91 15.13
CA LYS A 356 -7.37 12.16 15.49
C LYS A 356 -7.87 11.40 14.27
N LEU A 357 -8.27 10.15 14.47
CA LEU A 357 -8.93 9.32 13.46
C LEU A 357 -10.37 9.08 13.93
N GLU A 358 -11.35 9.33 13.07
CA GLU A 358 -12.77 9.10 13.36
C GLU A 358 -13.40 8.19 12.31
N LEU A 359 -14.12 7.15 12.75
CA LEU A 359 -14.77 6.20 11.87
C LEU A 359 -15.91 6.88 11.09
N MET A 360 -15.89 6.74 9.77
CA MET A 360 -17.02 7.03 8.89
C MET A 360 -17.87 5.77 8.74
N ASN A 361 -19.12 5.82 9.19
CA ASN A 361 -19.95 4.62 9.23
C ASN A 361 -20.39 4.18 7.81
N GLY A 362 -20.10 2.93 7.44
CA GLY A 362 -20.76 2.23 6.33
C GLY A 362 -20.26 2.55 4.93
N SER A 363 -19.11 3.20 4.80
CA SER A 363 -18.57 3.61 3.50
C SER A 363 -17.30 2.84 3.18
N TYR A 364 -17.33 2.08 2.10
CA TYR A 364 -16.16 1.59 1.38
C TYR A 364 -15.99 2.47 0.15
N ILE A 365 -14.75 2.83 -0.18
CA ILE A 365 -14.46 3.59 -1.40
C ILE A 365 -13.61 2.69 -2.30
N ASP A 366 -14.14 2.36 -3.46
CA ASP A 366 -13.34 1.67 -4.48
C ASP A 366 -12.21 2.61 -4.93
N PRO A 367 -10.93 2.22 -4.81
CA PRO A 367 -9.79 3.06 -5.16
C PRO A 367 -9.73 3.34 -6.67
N ASN A 368 -10.50 2.61 -7.49
CA ASN A 368 -10.67 2.88 -8.91
C ASN A 368 -11.69 3.99 -9.19
N ILE A 369 -12.49 4.41 -8.21
CA ILE A 369 -13.38 5.55 -8.34
C ILE A 369 -12.53 6.82 -8.40
N HIS A 370 -12.92 7.73 -9.28
CA HIS A 370 -12.29 9.04 -9.43
C HIS A 370 -13.11 10.09 -8.72
N TYR A 371 -12.44 11.06 -8.10
CA TYR A 371 -13.15 12.21 -7.53
C TYR A 371 -13.79 13.00 -8.68
N PRO A 372 -15.06 13.44 -8.56
CA PRO A 372 -15.73 14.17 -9.63
C PRO A 372 -14.91 15.38 -10.05
N TYR A 373 -14.78 15.55 -11.36
CA TYR A 373 -14.07 16.68 -11.95
C TYR A 373 -14.97 17.92 -11.89
N LEU A 374 -14.80 18.73 -10.84
CA LEU A 374 -15.60 19.95 -10.60
C LEU A 374 -15.38 21.02 -11.68
N THR A 375 -14.22 21.02 -12.33
CA THR A 375 -13.83 21.93 -13.42
C THR A 375 -14.33 21.49 -14.79
N GLY A 376 -14.95 20.32 -14.91
CA GLY A 376 -15.66 19.86 -16.11
C GLY A 376 -17.12 19.53 -15.86
N TYR A 377 -17.69 20.04 -14.77
CA TYR A 377 -19.13 20.16 -14.64
C TYR A 377 -19.64 21.08 -15.76
N GLN A 378 -20.02 20.49 -16.89
CA GLN A 378 -20.82 21.14 -17.93
C GLN A 378 -22.28 21.25 -17.47
N ASN A 379 -22.53 21.73 -16.24
CA ASN A 379 -23.87 22.16 -15.89
C ASN A 379 -24.12 23.48 -16.61
N THR A 380 -24.67 23.40 -17.81
CA THR A 380 -25.16 24.55 -18.57
C THR A 380 -26.38 25.22 -17.92
N THR A 381 -26.81 24.74 -16.75
CA THR A 381 -28.02 25.20 -16.03
C THR A 381 -27.74 25.95 -14.73
N LEU A 382 -26.49 26.24 -14.38
CA LEU A 382 -26.21 27.24 -13.34
C LEU A 382 -26.35 28.65 -13.94
N PRO A 383 -27.02 29.60 -13.24
CA PRO A 383 -27.33 30.92 -13.78
C PRO A 383 -26.08 31.80 -14.04
N PHE A 384 -24.90 31.39 -13.57
CA PHE A 384 -23.64 32.10 -13.80
C PHE A 384 -22.53 31.11 -14.14
N LYS A 385 -21.91 31.30 -15.31
CA LYS A 385 -20.68 30.62 -15.72
C LYS A 385 -19.50 31.28 -15.01
N ALA A 386 -18.60 30.50 -14.42
CA ALA A 386 -17.32 31.02 -13.96
C ALA A 386 -16.53 31.55 -15.18
N ILE A 387 -16.32 32.86 -15.24
CA ILE A 387 -15.50 33.50 -16.29
C ILE A 387 -14.03 33.29 -15.92
N ASN A 388 -13.19 32.99 -16.92
CA ASN A 388 -11.75 32.83 -16.74
C ASN A 388 -11.18 34.05 -15.98
N PRO A 389 -10.34 33.88 -14.93
CA PRO A 389 -9.77 34.99 -14.17
C PRO A 389 -9.11 36.07 -15.04
N SER A 390 -8.50 35.68 -16.16
CA SER A 390 -7.92 36.61 -17.13
C SER A 390 -8.97 37.44 -17.87
N GLU A 391 -10.07 36.83 -18.29
CA GLU A 391 -11.20 37.56 -18.92
C GLU A 391 -11.90 38.46 -17.91
N SER A 392 -12.08 38.00 -16.67
CA SER A 392 -12.67 38.81 -15.58
C SER A 392 -11.82 40.05 -15.28
N PHE A 393 -10.49 39.91 -15.29
CA PHE A 393 -9.58 41.04 -15.11
C PHE A 393 -9.66 42.02 -16.28
N THR A 394 -9.67 41.54 -17.53
CA THR A 394 -9.82 42.39 -18.71
C THR A 394 -11.14 43.15 -18.70
N ILE A 395 -12.26 42.49 -18.37
CA ILE A 395 -13.57 43.13 -18.26
C ILE A 395 -13.55 44.19 -17.15
N ALA A 396 -13.01 43.88 -15.98
CA ALA A 396 -12.91 44.84 -14.88
C ALA A 396 -12.08 46.07 -15.28
N VAL A 397 -10.94 45.90 -15.95
CA VAL A 397 -10.11 47.01 -16.44
C VAL A 397 -10.84 47.88 -17.45
N VAL A 398 -11.52 47.26 -18.43
CA VAL A 398 -12.29 47.98 -19.46
C VAL A 398 -13.43 48.78 -18.83
N VAL A 399 -14.21 48.18 -17.94
CA VAL A 399 -15.31 48.85 -17.25
C VAL A 399 -14.78 50.01 -16.41
N THR A 400 -13.68 49.81 -15.68
CA THR A 400 -13.06 50.87 -14.88
C THR A 400 -12.58 52.03 -15.75
N LEU A 401 -11.97 51.75 -16.91
CA LEU A 401 -11.55 52.78 -17.88
C LEU A 401 -12.74 53.56 -18.44
N VAL A 402 -13.85 52.90 -18.77
CA VAL A 402 -15.06 53.55 -19.26
C VAL A 402 -15.66 54.45 -18.18
N VAL A 403 -15.75 53.98 -16.94
CA VAL A 403 -16.25 54.79 -15.81
C VAL A 403 -15.35 55.99 -15.56
N VAL A 404 -14.02 55.81 -15.57
CA VAL A 404 -13.07 56.93 -15.43
C VAL A 404 -13.21 57.91 -16.59
N ALA A 405 -13.35 57.45 -17.83
CA ALA A 405 -13.55 58.33 -18.99
C ALA A 405 -14.87 59.13 -18.87
N ILE A 406 -15.96 58.48 -18.45
CA ILE A 406 -17.25 59.14 -18.18
C ILE A 406 -17.09 60.18 -17.06
N LEU A 407 -16.43 59.83 -15.96
CA LEU A 407 -16.17 60.76 -14.85
C LEU A 407 -15.32 61.95 -15.30
N VAL A 408 -14.27 61.73 -16.10
CA VAL A 408 -13.43 62.81 -16.65
C VAL A 408 -14.23 63.72 -17.56
N ILE A 409 -15.11 63.17 -18.41
CA ILE A 409 -16.00 63.96 -19.27
C ILE A 409 -17.02 64.75 -18.44
N LEU A 410 -17.59 64.15 -17.39
CA LEU A 410 -18.53 64.80 -16.47
C LEU A 410 -17.87 65.86 -15.60
N HIS A 411 -16.59 65.71 -15.25
CA HIS A 411 -15.83 66.68 -14.43
C HIS A 411 -15.19 67.81 -15.26
N LYS A 412 -15.14 67.66 -16.60
CA LYS A 412 -14.72 68.72 -17.54
C LYS A 412 -15.89 69.61 -18.01
N ARG A 413 -17.13 69.25 -17.68
CA ARG A 413 -18.28 70.16 -17.66
C ARG A 413 -18.40 70.77 -16.27
#